data_AF-A0AAE6JL10-F1
#
_entry.id   AF-A0AAE6JL10-F1
#
_cell.length_a   1.000
_cell.length_b   1.000
_cell.length_c   1.000
_cell.angle_alpha   90.00
_cell.angle_beta   90.00
_cell.angle_gamma   90.00
#
_symmetry.space_group_name_H-M   'P 1'
#
loop_
_entity.id
_entity.type
_entity.pdbx_description
1 polymer ?
#
loop_
_entity_poly.entity_id
_entity_poly.type
_entity_poly.pdbx_seq_one_letter_code
_entity_poly.pdbx_strand_id
1 'polypeptide(L)'
;MLFQEEQFILIIIAGTALLLLLGVFMVSFMLMYQKKQNKNLLERENLKASFKQEMLKTQIEIQEQTLNDISREIHDNITQVLSFVKLNLGLLNNSLDDEKKARVNENRELVSQTINDLRHLSKSMSFEHISSQGLIKTLETETERLTRSGIINVIFEVEGDVYSLGEQRELVIFRIFQEAVNNTLKYAKAANLKIGLYYTAQMFNLLIEDDGAGFNAEKVDNKGGSGLRNIENRAALVGADVIIASSPGKGCQIKLSFNPLVQQIYAKGTHSNSLS
;
A
#
# COMPACT_ATOMS: atom_id res chain seq x y z
N MET A 1 -59.09 5.17 66.80
CA MET A 1 -58.83 6.27 65.85
C MET A 1 -57.34 6.40 65.56
N LEU A 2 -56.47 6.66 66.56
CA LEU A 2 -55.01 6.77 66.38
C LEU A 2 -54.35 5.55 65.69
N PHE A 3 -54.74 4.32 66.06
CA PHE A 3 -54.22 3.09 65.43
C PHE A 3 -54.53 2.96 63.92
N GLN A 4 -55.62 3.56 63.43
CA GLN A 4 -55.97 3.50 62.00
C GLN A 4 -55.17 4.51 61.17
N GLU A 5 -54.81 5.66 61.76
CA GLU A 5 -53.99 6.68 61.10
C GLU A 5 -52.53 6.20 60.92
N GLU A 6 -51.96 5.54 61.93
CA GLU A 6 -50.62 4.95 61.82
C GLU A 6 -50.53 3.87 60.73
N GLN A 7 -51.54 3.01 60.64
CA GLN A 7 -51.60 1.99 59.58
C GLN A 7 -51.70 2.61 58.18
N PHE A 8 -52.44 3.70 58.04
CA PHE A 8 -52.56 4.41 56.76
C PHE A 8 -51.25 5.07 56.32
N ILE A 9 -50.54 5.72 57.24
CA ILE A 9 -49.23 6.34 56.97
C ILE A 9 -48.20 5.27 56.58
N LEU A 10 -48.17 4.13 57.29
CA LEU A 10 -47.28 3.01 56.96
C LEU A 10 -47.54 2.46 55.55
N ILE A 11 -48.80 2.34 55.13
CA ILE A 11 -49.15 1.89 53.77
C ILE A 11 -48.63 2.87 52.70
N ILE A 12 -48.76 4.19 52.92
CA ILE A 12 -48.26 5.20 51.99
C ILE A 12 -46.73 5.15 51.89
N ILE A 13 -46.03 5.05 53.02
CA ILE A 13 -44.56 4.95 53.06
C ILE A 13 -44.11 3.67 52.33
N ALA A 14 -44.77 2.53 52.59
CA ALA A 14 -44.45 1.28 51.92
C ALA A 14 -44.69 1.35 50.40
N GLY A 15 -45.81 1.95 49.97
CA GLY A 15 -46.14 2.12 48.55
C GLY A 15 -45.17 3.05 47.83
N THR A 16 -44.79 4.17 48.44
CA THR A 16 -43.80 5.10 47.88
C THR A 16 -42.41 4.48 47.80
N ALA A 17 -41.98 3.75 48.84
CA ALA A 17 -40.72 3.01 48.82
C ALA A 17 -40.70 1.94 47.71
N LEU A 18 -41.81 1.21 47.51
CA LEU A 18 -41.94 0.22 46.44
C LEU A 18 -41.84 0.87 45.05
N LEU A 19 -42.50 2.01 44.84
CA LEU A 19 -42.44 2.75 43.58
C LEU A 19 -41.02 3.25 43.28
N LEU A 20 -40.31 3.78 44.27
CA LEU A 20 -38.91 4.20 44.11
C LEU A 20 -38.00 3.01 43.78
N LEU A 21 -38.19 1.87 44.45
CA LEU A 21 -37.43 0.65 44.18
C LEU A 21 -37.64 0.17 42.74
N LEU A 22 -38.89 0.15 42.27
CA LEU A 22 -39.22 -0.19 40.88
C LEU A 22 -38.62 0.79 39.88
N GLY A 23 -38.63 2.10 40.18
CA GLY A 23 -37.98 3.11 39.36
C GLY A 23 -36.48 2.89 39.25
N VAL A 24 -35.79 2.66 40.36
CA VAL A 24 -34.36 2.35 40.38
C VAL A 24 -34.06 1.06 39.63
N PHE A 25 -34.86 0.02 39.82
CA PHE A 25 -34.74 -1.24 39.09
C PHE A 25 -34.90 -1.04 37.58
N MET A 26 -35.92 -0.29 37.15
CA MET A 26 -36.20 -0.01 35.74
C MET A 26 -35.06 0.80 35.09
N VAL A 27 -34.55 1.83 35.76
CA VAL A 27 -33.40 2.62 35.29
C VAL A 27 -32.14 1.75 35.21
N SER A 28 -31.86 0.96 36.25
CA SER A 28 -30.72 0.04 36.27
C SER A 28 -30.77 -0.97 35.11
N PHE A 29 -31.93 -1.60 34.91
CA PHE A 29 -32.17 -2.52 33.81
C PHE A 29 -31.99 -1.86 32.44
N MET A 30 -32.54 -0.65 32.26
CA MET A 30 -32.38 0.14 31.04
C MET A 30 -30.91 0.49 30.75
N LEU A 31 -30.14 0.89 31.76
CA LEU A 31 -28.70 1.18 31.61
C LEU A 31 -27.90 -0.09 31.27
N MET A 32 -28.20 -1.22 31.91
CA MET A 32 -27.58 -2.51 31.57
C MET A 32 -27.90 -2.92 30.13
N TYR A 33 -29.13 -2.72 29.68
CA TYR A 33 -29.56 -3.02 28.32
C TYR A 33 -28.83 -2.14 27.28
N GLN A 34 -28.75 -0.82 27.50
CA GLN A 34 -28.00 0.09 26.64
C GLN A 34 -26.52 -0.27 26.57
N LYS A 35 -25.89 -0.54 27.72
CA LYS A 35 -24.47 -0.93 27.77
C LYS A 35 -24.21 -2.21 26.96
N LYS A 36 -25.12 -3.18 27.03
CA LYS A 36 -25.03 -4.42 26.24
C LYS A 36 -25.21 -4.16 24.74
N GLN A 37 -26.15 -3.31 24.34
CA GLN A 37 -26.31 -2.94 22.92
C GLN A 37 -25.08 -2.20 22.38
N ASN A 38 -24.55 -1.23 23.12
CA ASN A 38 -23.36 -0.48 22.72
C ASN A 38 -22.15 -1.41 22.57
N LYS A 39 -21.98 -2.38 23.49
CA LYS A 39 -20.92 -3.39 23.38
C LYS A 39 -21.09 -4.24 22.12
N ASN A 40 -22.29 -4.73 21.82
CA ASN A 40 -22.55 -5.53 20.63
C ASN A 40 -22.36 -4.73 19.33
N LEU A 41 -22.71 -3.43 19.34
CA LEU A 41 -22.48 -2.54 18.20
C LEU A 41 -20.98 -2.35 17.96
N LEU A 42 -20.22 -2.03 19.01
CA LEU A 42 -18.77 -1.89 18.94
C LEU A 42 -18.08 -3.18 18.48
N GLU A 43 -18.53 -4.33 18.98
CA GLU A 43 -18.02 -5.64 18.55
C GLU A 43 -18.29 -5.91 17.07
N ARG A 44 -19.49 -5.56 16.58
CA ARG A 44 -19.83 -5.64 15.15
C ARG A 44 -18.99 -4.70 14.30
N GLU A 45 -18.72 -3.48 14.77
CA GLU A 45 -17.86 -2.53 14.07
C GLU A 45 -16.43 -3.03 14.00
N ASN A 46 -15.89 -3.55 15.10
CA ASN A 46 -14.56 -4.14 15.15
C ASN A 46 -14.44 -5.36 14.22
N LEU A 47 -15.43 -6.25 14.21
CA LEU A 47 -15.47 -7.40 13.29
C LEU A 47 -15.53 -6.98 11.82
N LYS A 48 -16.32 -5.94 11.50
CA LYS A 48 -16.36 -5.40 10.14
C LYS A 48 -15.04 -4.76 9.74
N ALA A 49 -14.41 -4.03 10.66
CA ALA A 49 -13.11 -3.40 10.43
C ALA A 49 -12.01 -4.44 10.18
N SER A 50 -11.93 -5.47 11.04
CA SER A 50 -10.95 -6.55 10.89
C SER A 50 -11.17 -7.35 9.60
N PHE A 51 -12.42 -7.68 9.28
CA PHE A 51 -12.75 -8.38 8.03
C PHE A 51 -12.36 -7.56 6.80
N LYS A 52 -12.65 -6.25 6.80
CA LYS A 52 -12.25 -5.34 5.72
C LYS A 52 -10.73 -5.28 5.57
N GLN A 53 -10.00 -5.20 6.67
CA GLN A 53 -8.54 -5.18 6.66
C GLN A 53 -7.96 -6.49 6.11
N GLU A 54 -8.50 -7.63 6.51
CA GLU A 54 -8.05 -8.94 6.02
C GLU A 54 -8.34 -9.09 4.52
N MET A 55 -9.52 -8.67 4.04
CA MET A 55 -9.83 -8.65 2.61
C MET A 55 -8.83 -7.80 1.80
N LEU A 56 -8.50 -6.59 2.30
CA LEU A 56 -7.52 -5.71 1.64
C LEU A 56 -6.14 -6.34 1.60
N LYS A 57 -5.72 -6.96 2.71
CA LYS A 57 -4.45 -7.69 2.79
C LYS A 57 -4.40 -8.82 1.78
N THR A 58 -5.40 -9.70 1.77
CA THR A 58 -5.49 -10.81 0.82
C THR A 58 -5.49 -10.32 -0.63
N GLN A 59 -6.22 -9.25 -0.94
CA GLN A 59 -6.23 -8.68 -2.29
C GLN A 59 -4.84 -8.22 -2.73
N ILE A 60 -4.10 -7.58 -1.83
CA ILE A 60 -2.73 -7.13 -2.09
C ILE A 60 -1.78 -8.32 -2.22
N GLU A 61 -1.89 -9.33 -1.35
CA GLU A 61 -1.09 -10.56 -1.44
C GLU A 61 -1.30 -11.31 -2.77
N ILE A 62 -2.55 -11.45 -3.21
CA ILE A 62 -2.89 -12.03 -4.52
C ILE A 62 -2.27 -11.20 -5.66
N GLN A 63 -2.33 -9.87 -5.55
CA GLN A 63 -1.72 -8.98 -6.55
C GLN A 63 -0.19 -9.17 -6.62
N GLU A 64 0.49 -9.21 -5.47
CA GLU A 64 1.94 -9.41 -5.41
C GLU A 64 2.34 -10.80 -5.93
N GLN A 65 1.59 -11.84 -5.56
CA GLN A 65 1.81 -13.19 -6.07
C GLN A 65 1.65 -13.23 -7.60
N THR A 66 0.58 -12.62 -8.13
CA THR A 66 0.34 -12.56 -9.59
C THR A 66 1.48 -11.84 -10.31
N LEU A 67 1.97 -10.71 -9.78
CA LEU A 67 3.10 -10.00 -10.36
C LEU A 67 4.38 -10.84 -10.35
N ASN A 68 4.61 -11.60 -9.27
CA ASN A 68 5.75 -12.49 -9.16
C ASN A 68 5.67 -13.66 -10.14
N ASP A 69 4.48 -14.26 -10.31
CA ASP A 69 4.24 -15.34 -11.26
C ASP A 69 4.45 -14.86 -12.71
N ILE A 70 3.95 -13.67 -13.05
CA ILE A 70 4.20 -13.04 -14.36
C ILE A 70 5.69 -12.79 -14.57
N SER A 71 6.39 -12.28 -13.53
CA SER A 71 7.83 -12.04 -13.61
C SER A 71 8.60 -13.32 -13.95
N ARG A 72 8.24 -14.45 -13.32
CA ARG A 72 8.86 -15.76 -13.58
C ARG A 72 8.55 -16.26 -14.99
N GLU A 73 7.30 -16.20 -15.42
CA GLU A 73 6.91 -16.63 -16.78
C GLU A 73 7.65 -15.85 -17.89
N ILE A 74 7.83 -14.53 -17.72
CA ILE A 74 8.60 -13.71 -18.66
C ILE A 74 10.08 -14.12 -18.70
N HIS A 75 10.67 -14.40 -17.53
CA HIS A 75 12.07 -14.78 -17.43
C HIS A 75 12.33 -16.17 -18.03
N ASP A 76 11.50 -17.14 -17.65
CA ASP A 76 11.70 -18.54 -18.00
C ASP A 76 11.26 -18.85 -19.42
N ASN A 77 10.18 -18.23 -19.91
CA ASN A 77 9.65 -18.58 -21.23
C ASN A 77 10.07 -17.56 -22.30
N ILE A 78 9.67 -16.30 -22.14
CA ILE A 78 9.82 -15.30 -23.21
C ILE A 78 11.29 -14.93 -23.43
N THR A 79 12.04 -14.69 -22.35
CA THR A 79 13.46 -14.32 -22.44
C THR A 79 14.30 -15.44 -23.05
N GLN A 80 13.97 -16.71 -22.76
CA GLN A 80 14.64 -17.87 -23.35
C GLN A 80 14.34 -18.00 -24.84
N VAL A 81 13.08 -17.89 -25.25
CA VAL A 81 12.67 -17.93 -26.67
C VAL A 81 13.37 -16.83 -27.48
N LEU A 82 13.38 -15.59 -26.99
CA LEU A 82 14.06 -14.49 -27.69
C LEU A 82 15.57 -14.68 -27.74
N SER A 83 16.17 -15.25 -26.69
CA SER A 83 17.60 -15.59 -26.69
C SER A 83 17.91 -16.65 -27.76
N PHE A 84 17.03 -17.63 -27.95
CA PHE A 84 17.14 -18.61 -29.03
C PHE A 84 16.99 -17.96 -30.41
N VAL A 85 16.03 -17.05 -30.61
CA VAL A 85 15.88 -16.28 -31.85
C VAL A 85 17.15 -15.48 -32.15
N LYS A 86 17.70 -14.76 -31.16
CA LYS A 86 18.97 -14.01 -31.30
C LYS A 86 20.13 -14.90 -31.73
N LEU A 87 20.20 -16.12 -31.18
CA LEU A 87 21.22 -17.10 -31.54
C LEU A 87 21.05 -17.57 -32.99
N ASN A 88 19.84 -17.96 -33.40
CA ASN A 88 19.56 -18.39 -34.77
C ASN A 88 19.86 -17.29 -35.79
N LEU A 89 19.49 -16.04 -35.52
CA LEU A 89 19.87 -14.91 -36.36
C LEU A 89 21.39 -14.75 -36.46
N GLY A 90 22.13 -15.01 -35.39
CA GLY A 90 23.59 -15.01 -35.39
C GLY A 90 24.21 -16.09 -36.29
N LEU A 91 23.55 -17.23 -36.45
CA LEU A 91 24.02 -18.33 -37.30
C LEU A 91 23.83 -18.07 -38.80
N LEU A 92 22.88 -17.20 -39.18
CA LEU A 92 22.62 -16.86 -40.58
C LEU A 92 23.72 -15.99 -41.22
N ASN A 93 24.63 -15.42 -40.43
CA ASN A 93 25.61 -14.43 -40.90
C ASN A 93 26.66 -14.96 -41.90
N ASN A 94 26.90 -16.28 -41.95
CA ASN A 94 27.99 -16.85 -42.74
C ASN A 94 27.63 -17.09 -44.23
N SER A 95 26.35 -16.98 -44.61
CA SER A 95 25.85 -17.36 -45.94
C SER A 95 25.13 -16.23 -46.69
N LEU A 96 25.19 -15.00 -46.15
CA LEU A 96 24.42 -13.86 -46.64
C LEU A 96 25.31 -12.83 -47.35
N ASP A 97 24.73 -12.13 -48.33
CA ASP A 97 25.29 -10.92 -48.92
C ASP A 97 25.30 -9.76 -47.90
N ASP A 98 26.04 -8.69 -48.20
CA ASP A 98 26.29 -7.61 -47.25
C ASP A 98 25.02 -6.83 -46.84
N GLU A 99 24.05 -6.69 -47.76
CA GLU A 99 22.76 -6.05 -47.44
C GLU A 99 21.94 -6.91 -46.47
N LYS A 100 21.84 -8.22 -46.72
CA LYS A 100 21.10 -9.14 -45.84
C LYS A 100 21.79 -9.29 -44.48
N LYS A 101 23.13 -9.29 -44.43
CA LYS A 101 23.89 -9.26 -43.17
C LYS A 101 23.57 -8.02 -42.33
N ALA A 102 23.51 -6.84 -42.96
CA ALA A 102 23.16 -5.60 -42.27
C ALA A 102 21.76 -5.70 -41.65
N ARG A 103 20.76 -6.15 -42.42
CA ARG A 103 19.38 -6.36 -41.92
C ARG A 103 19.29 -7.40 -40.80
N VAL A 104 20.08 -8.48 -40.87
CA VAL A 104 20.13 -9.49 -39.81
C VAL A 104 20.75 -8.91 -38.54
N ASN A 105 21.80 -8.11 -38.64
CA ASN A 105 22.41 -7.46 -37.48
C ASN A 105 21.46 -6.44 -36.84
N GLU A 106 20.76 -5.64 -37.62
CA GLU A 106 19.72 -4.72 -37.13
C GLU A 106 18.63 -5.47 -36.34
N ASN A 107 18.11 -6.57 -36.90
CA ASN A 107 17.14 -7.43 -36.19
C ASN A 107 17.72 -8.03 -34.91
N ARG A 108 19.00 -8.41 -34.89
CA ARG A 108 19.66 -8.93 -33.68
C ARG A 108 19.78 -7.86 -32.59
N GLU A 109 20.05 -6.61 -32.98
CA GLU A 109 20.08 -5.48 -32.06
C GLU A 109 18.69 -5.21 -31.47
N LEU A 110 17.66 -5.16 -32.31
CA LEU A 110 16.27 -5.01 -31.87
C LEU A 110 15.85 -6.13 -30.89
N VAL A 111 16.14 -7.40 -31.21
CA VAL A 111 15.86 -8.51 -30.29
C VAL A 111 16.65 -8.37 -28.99
N SER A 112 17.89 -7.92 -29.06
CA SER A 112 18.72 -7.69 -27.86
C SER A 112 18.15 -6.58 -26.98
N GLN A 113 17.63 -5.51 -27.58
CA GLN A 113 16.96 -4.43 -26.87
C GLN A 113 15.69 -4.95 -26.19
N THR A 114 14.83 -5.67 -26.91
CA THR A 114 13.61 -6.27 -26.36
C THR A 114 13.89 -7.24 -25.20
N ILE A 115 14.94 -8.06 -25.29
CA ILE A 115 15.38 -8.94 -24.18
C ILE A 115 15.73 -8.12 -22.94
N ASN A 116 16.46 -7.01 -23.12
CA ASN A 116 16.82 -6.14 -22.01
C ASN A 116 15.56 -5.49 -21.40
N ASP A 117 14.67 -4.95 -22.23
CA ASP A 117 13.43 -4.32 -21.77
C ASP A 117 12.55 -5.30 -20.99
N LEU A 118 12.40 -6.54 -21.46
CA LEU A 118 11.66 -7.59 -20.75
C LEU A 118 12.32 -7.98 -19.42
N ARG A 119 13.65 -8.09 -19.37
CA ARG A 119 14.37 -8.36 -18.12
C ARG A 119 14.16 -7.25 -17.10
N HIS A 120 14.16 -6.00 -17.55
CA HIS A 120 13.87 -4.86 -16.68
C HIS A 120 12.43 -4.90 -16.17
N LEU A 121 11.46 -5.16 -17.05
CA LEU A 121 10.06 -5.29 -16.66
C LEU A 121 9.86 -6.41 -15.62
N SER A 122 10.39 -7.61 -15.90
CA SER A 122 10.37 -8.77 -15.00
C SER A 122 10.94 -8.40 -13.62
N LYS A 123 12.15 -7.83 -13.58
CA LYS A 123 12.79 -7.37 -12.34
C LYS A 123 11.94 -6.37 -11.55
N SER A 124 11.31 -5.41 -12.21
CA SER A 124 10.45 -4.41 -11.55
C SER A 124 9.17 -5.01 -10.92
N MET A 125 8.76 -6.21 -11.34
CA MET A 125 7.60 -6.91 -10.79
C MET A 125 7.98 -7.90 -9.69
N SER A 126 9.20 -8.46 -9.73
CA SER A 126 9.67 -9.49 -8.80
C SER A 126 9.86 -8.99 -7.37
N PHE A 127 9.21 -9.66 -6.42
CA PHE A 127 9.47 -9.46 -4.98
C PHE A 127 10.90 -9.85 -4.60
N GLU A 128 11.39 -10.99 -5.10
CA GLU A 128 12.74 -11.49 -4.81
C GLU A 128 13.82 -10.51 -5.25
N HIS A 129 13.60 -9.80 -6.36
CA HIS A 129 14.53 -8.79 -6.83
C HIS A 129 14.62 -7.60 -5.87
N ILE A 130 13.48 -7.12 -5.37
CA ILE A 130 13.42 -6.00 -4.42
C ILE A 130 14.03 -6.44 -3.08
N SER A 131 13.67 -7.62 -2.59
CA SER A 131 14.19 -8.20 -1.35
C SER A 131 15.73 -8.41 -1.40
N SER A 132 16.28 -8.82 -2.54
CA SER A 132 17.72 -9.08 -2.69
C SER A 132 18.58 -7.83 -2.95
N GLN A 133 18.07 -6.81 -3.65
CA GLN A 133 18.81 -5.57 -3.90
C GLN A 133 18.59 -4.48 -2.85
N GLY A 134 17.47 -4.52 -2.14
CA GLY A 134 17.05 -3.50 -1.19
C GLY A 134 16.42 -2.27 -1.87
N LEU A 135 15.50 -1.62 -1.14
CA LEU A 135 14.69 -0.50 -1.63
C LEU A 135 15.49 0.60 -2.34
N ILE A 136 16.55 1.10 -1.69
CA ILE A 136 17.33 2.25 -2.19
C ILE A 136 17.91 1.94 -3.56
N LYS A 137 18.53 0.76 -3.74
CA LYS A 137 19.20 0.42 -4.99
C LYS A 137 18.21 0.20 -6.12
N THR A 138 17.05 -0.38 -5.81
CA THR A 138 15.98 -0.55 -6.80
C THR A 138 15.42 0.81 -7.23
N LEU A 139 15.18 1.75 -6.31
CA LEU A 139 14.72 3.10 -6.64
C LEU A 139 15.75 3.89 -7.46
N GLU A 140 17.03 3.83 -7.09
CA GLU A 140 18.11 4.46 -7.86
C GLU A 140 18.13 3.94 -9.31
N THR A 141 18.07 2.62 -9.49
CA THR A 141 18.06 1.99 -10.82
C THR A 141 16.85 2.41 -11.66
N GLU A 142 15.66 2.45 -11.06
CA GLU A 142 14.44 2.85 -11.76
C GLU A 142 14.40 4.35 -12.09
N THR A 143 14.86 5.21 -11.19
CA THR A 143 14.92 6.66 -11.41
C THR A 143 15.95 7.06 -12.46
N GLU A 144 17.12 6.41 -12.49
CA GLU A 144 18.10 6.55 -13.58
C GLU A 144 17.51 6.12 -14.93
N ARG A 145 16.75 5.02 -14.95
CA ARG A 145 16.08 4.53 -16.17
C ARG A 145 15.06 5.53 -16.69
N LEU A 146 14.22 6.07 -15.80
CA LEU A 146 13.24 7.10 -16.16
C LEU A 146 13.94 8.34 -16.72
N THR A 147 15.02 8.80 -16.08
CA THR A 147 15.79 9.96 -16.55
C THR A 147 16.42 9.70 -17.92
N ARG A 148 17.03 8.53 -18.14
CA ARG A 148 17.62 8.14 -19.44
C ARG A 148 16.59 8.02 -20.56
N SER A 149 15.33 7.75 -20.25
CA SER A 149 14.26 7.68 -21.26
C SER A 149 13.97 9.05 -21.91
N GLY A 150 14.36 10.15 -21.26
CA GLY A 150 14.07 11.51 -21.70
C GLY A 150 12.60 11.93 -21.53
N ILE A 151 11.75 11.08 -20.94
CA ILE A 151 10.33 11.37 -20.75
C ILE A 151 10.10 12.34 -19.58
N ILE A 152 10.88 12.22 -18.51
CA ILE A 152 10.77 13.02 -17.30
C ILE A 152 12.14 13.16 -16.62
N ASN A 153 12.42 14.32 -16.04
CA ASN A 153 13.61 14.53 -15.22
C ASN A 153 13.34 14.07 -13.79
N VAL A 154 14.16 13.16 -13.26
CA VAL A 154 13.96 12.60 -11.92
C VAL A 154 15.10 12.99 -10.98
N ILE A 155 14.75 13.56 -9.84
CA ILE A 155 15.67 13.85 -8.74
C ILE A 155 15.43 12.83 -7.64
N PHE A 156 16.43 12.01 -7.34
CA PHE A 156 16.38 11.03 -6.26
C PHE A 156 17.36 11.44 -5.15
N GLU A 157 16.86 11.57 -3.93
CA GLU A 157 17.67 11.91 -2.76
C GLU A 157 17.40 10.97 -1.58
N VAL A 158 18.47 10.68 -0.83
CA VAL A 158 18.41 9.89 0.40
C VAL A 158 19.14 10.69 1.48
N GLU A 159 18.48 10.90 2.61
CA GLU A 159 19.00 11.69 3.72
C GLU A 159 18.86 10.93 5.05
N GLY A 160 19.88 11.04 5.91
CA GLY A 160 19.92 10.44 7.24
C GLY A 160 20.61 9.07 7.32
N ASP A 161 20.58 8.47 8.51
CA ASP A 161 21.22 7.18 8.78
C ASP A 161 20.33 6.03 8.29
N VAL A 162 20.72 5.40 7.19
CA VAL A 162 19.96 4.31 6.57
C VAL A 162 19.88 3.09 7.49
N TYR A 163 18.67 2.62 7.76
CA TYR A 163 18.39 1.36 8.45
C TYR A 163 17.38 0.52 7.65
N SER A 164 17.38 -0.80 7.86
CA SER A 164 16.43 -1.69 7.19
C SER A 164 15.00 -1.43 7.67
N LEU A 165 14.06 -1.38 6.72
CA LEU A 165 12.64 -1.21 7.01
C LEU A 165 11.91 -2.56 7.11
N GLY A 166 12.58 -3.66 6.73
CA GLY A 166 12.00 -4.98 6.58
C GLY A 166 11.38 -5.18 5.19
N GLU A 167 11.51 -6.39 4.64
CA GLU A 167 11.18 -6.71 3.24
C GLU A 167 9.75 -6.29 2.84
N GLN A 168 8.77 -6.50 3.72
CA GLN A 168 7.38 -6.15 3.44
C GLN A 168 7.16 -4.64 3.31
N ARG A 169 7.82 -3.83 4.15
CA ARG A 169 7.74 -2.37 4.08
C ARG A 169 8.45 -1.84 2.86
N GLU A 170 9.64 -2.36 2.57
CA GLU A 170 10.42 -1.99 1.39
C GLU A 170 9.65 -2.28 0.10
N LEU A 171 9.02 -3.45 -0.01
CA LEU A 171 8.13 -3.78 -1.12
C LEU A 171 6.98 -2.78 -1.24
N VAL A 172 6.28 -2.50 -0.14
CA VAL A 172 5.12 -1.59 -0.14
C VAL A 172 5.52 -0.18 -0.59
N ILE A 173 6.64 0.34 -0.09
CA ILE A 173 7.17 1.64 -0.49
C ILE A 173 7.48 1.65 -1.98
N PHE A 174 8.12 0.59 -2.48
CA PHE A 174 8.41 0.47 -3.91
C PHE A 174 7.14 0.43 -4.78
N ARG A 175 6.09 -0.27 -4.33
CA ARG A 175 4.79 -0.30 -5.04
C ARG A 175 4.09 1.05 -5.05
N ILE A 176 4.19 1.81 -3.96
CA ILE A 176 3.69 3.19 -3.91
C ILE A 176 4.47 4.08 -4.89
N PHE A 177 5.80 3.94 -4.93
CA PHE A 177 6.63 4.62 -5.92
C PHE A 177 6.20 4.28 -7.36
N GLN A 178 6.00 3.01 -7.70
CA GLN A 178 5.57 2.60 -9.03
C GLN A 178 4.22 3.21 -9.42
N GLU A 179 3.24 3.19 -8.52
CA GLU A 179 1.92 3.78 -8.75
C GLU A 179 2.02 5.30 -8.93
N ALA A 180 2.83 5.98 -8.12
CA ALA A 180 3.06 7.42 -8.21
C ALA A 180 3.73 7.81 -9.54
N VAL A 181 4.78 7.10 -9.95
CA VAL A 181 5.43 7.30 -11.27
C VAL A 181 4.44 7.07 -12.39
N ASN A 182 3.67 5.97 -12.35
CA ASN A 182 2.68 5.66 -13.37
C ASN A 182 1.60 6.75 -13.48
N ASN A 183 1.13 7.27 -12.35
CA ASN A 183 0.18 8.39 -12.31
C ASN A 183 0.79 9.68 -12.90
N THR A 184 2.06 9.96 -12.56
CA THR A 184 2.80 11.11 -13.11
C THR A 184 2.90 11.04 -14.63
N LEU A 185 3.35 9.89 -15.16
CA LEU A 185 3.56 9.68 -16.59
C LEU A 185 2.25 9.69 -17.39
N LYS A 186 1.16 9.15 -16.83
CA LYS A 186 -0.14 9.05 -17.53
C LYS A 186 -0.96 10.33 -17.48
N TYR A 187 -0.96 11.02 -16.34
CA TYR A 187 -1.94 12.07 -16.08
C TYR A 187 -1.31 13.44 -15.85
N ALA A 188 -0.12 13.52 -15.26
CA ALA A 188 0.41 14.79 -14.79
C ALA A 188 1.05 15.62 -15.91
N LYS A 189 1.60 14.99 -16.97
CA LYS A 189 2.45 15.68 -17.96
C LYS A 189 3.56 16.51 -17.28
N ALA A 190 4.08 16.00 -16.18
CA ALA A 190 5.12 16.64 -15.39
C ALA A 190 6.45 16.65 -16.16
N ALA A 191 7.24 17.71 -15.95
CA ALA A 191 8.60 17.80 -16.45
C ALA A 191 9.59 17.25 -15.43
N ASN A 192 9.28 17.39 -14.14
CA ASN A 192 10.14 17.00 -13.04
C ASN A 192 9.39 16.11 -12.04
N LEU A 193 10.11 15.12 -11.52
CA LEU A 193 9.69 14.25 -10.44
C LEU A 193 10.78 14.22 -9.37
N LYS A 194 10.44 14.60 -8.14
CA LYS A 194 11.33 14.50 -6.98
C LYS A 194 10.92 13.30 -6.12
N ILE A 195 11.90 12.49 -5.73
CA ILE A 195 11.72 11.35 -4.83
C ILE A 195 12.74 11.46 -3.71
N GLY A 196 12.27 11.51 -2.47
CA GLY A 196 13.10 11.62 -1.28
C GLY A 196 12.84 10.50 -0.28
N LEU A 197 13.91 9.89 0.23
CA LEU A 197 13.86 8.98 1.37
C LEU A 197 14.57 9.65 2.56
N TYR A 198 13.85 9.90 3.64
CA TYR A 198 14.40 10.56 4.83
C TYR A 198 14.33 9.62 6.02
N TYR A 199 15.50 9.25 6.53
CA TYR A 199 15.70 8.37 7.66
C TYR A 199 16.02 9.22 8.90
N THR A 200 15.16 9.12 9.91
CA THR A 200 15.41 9.74 11.22
C THR A 200 15.34 8.66 12.30
N ALA A 201 15.87 8.95 13.48
CA ALA A 201 15.87 7.98 14.59
C ALA A 201 14.45 7.50 15.00
N GLN A 202 13.41 8.30 14.75
CA GLN A 202 12.04 7.99 15.18
C GLN A 202 11.07 7.72 14.01
N MET A 203 11.38 8.16 12.80
CA MET A 203 10.48 8.14 11.66
C MET A 203 11.22 7.89 10.35
N PHE A 204 10.60 7.09 9.49
CA PHE A 204 10.91 7.05 8.07
C PHE A 204 9.91 7.91 7.30
N ASN A 205 10.38 8.68 6.32
CA ASN A 205 9.53 9.42 5.40
C ASN A 205 9.89 9.13 3.94
N LEU A 206 8.88 8.85 3.13
CA LEU A 206 8.95 8.86 1.67
C LEU A 206 8.23 10.12 1.18
N LEU A 207 8.89 10.88 0.30
CA LEU A 207 8.32 12.00 -0.44
C LEU A 207 8.37 11.71 -1.93
N ILE A 208 7.25 11.87 -2.63
CA ILE A 208 7.18 11.84 -4.09
C ILE A 208 6.43 13.09 -4.53
N GLU A 209 7.04 13.91 -5.38
CA GLU A 209 6.47 15.19 -5.81
C GLU A 209 6.68 15.37 -7.31
N ASP A 210 5.58 15.58 -8.05
CA ASP A 210 5.62 15.97 -9.46
C ASP A 210 5.18 17.42 -9.65
N ASP A 211 5.67 18.06 -10.70
CA ASP A 211 5.34 19.45 -11.07
C ASP A 211 4.26 19.54 -12.16
N GLY A 212 3.44 18.50 -12.32
CA GLY A 212 2.50 18.40 -13.43
C GLY A 212 1.18 19.17 -13.22
N ALA A 213 0.18 18.78 -14.02
CA ALA A 213 -1.12 19.43 -14.07
C ALA A 213 -1.90 19.38 -12.75
N GLY A 214 -1.56 18.47 -11.84
CA GLY A 214 -2.29 18.26 -10.59
C GLY A 214 -3.78 17.93 -10.78
N PHE A 215 -4.49 17.75 -9.68
CA PHE A 215 -5.92 17.50 -9.67
C PHE A 215 -6.58 18.09 -8.42
N ASN A 216 -7.91 18.19 -8.44
CA ASN A 216 -8.66 18.62 -7.26
C ASN A 216 -8.92 17.39 -6.37
N ALA A 217 -8.18 17.28 -5.26
CA ALA A 217 -8.29 16.16 -4.33
C ALA A 217 -9.71 15.98 -3.76
N GLU A 218 -10.40 17.06 -3.41
CA GLU A 218 -11.76 17.01 -2.84
C GLU A 218 -12.82 16.48 -3.83
N LYS A 219 -12.60 16.67 -5.14
CA LYS A 219 -13.52 16.16 -6.18
C LYS A 219 -13.28 14.69 -6.53
N VAL A 220 -12.16 14.13 -6.10
CA VAL A 220 -11.77 12.74 -6.39
C VAL A 220 -12.39 11.75 -5.39
N ASP A 221 -12.81 12.20 -4.20
CA ASP A 221 -13.34 11.35 -3.12
C ASP A 221 -14.56 10.48 -3.48
N ASN A 222 -15.40 10.90 -4.43
CA ASN A 222 -16.64 10.18 -4.79
C ASN A 222 -16.54 9.34 -6.07
N LYS A 223 -15.45 9.43 -6.83
CA LYS A 223 -15.21 8.67 -8.09
C LYS A 223 -13.74 8.28 -8.30
N GLY A 224 -12.96 8.26 -7.22
CA GLY A 224 -11.50 8.34 -7.29
C GLY A 224 -10.83 7.23 -8.09
N GLY A 225 -9.84 7.63 -8.89
CA GLY A 225 -9.03 6.70 -9.68
C GLY A 225 -8.45 5.63 -8.77
N SER A 226 -8.52 4.38 -9.20
CA SER A 226 -8.08 3.20 -8.44
C SER A 226 -6.67 3.33 -7.86
N GLY A 227 -5.80 4.12 -8.48
CA GLY A 227 -4.41 4.34 -8.07
C GLY A 227 -4.22 4.99 -6.70
N LEU A 228 -4.91 6.10 -6.40
CA LEU A 228 -4.73 6.81 -5.11
C LEU A 228 -5.21 5.95 -3.94
N ARG A 229 -6.36 5.29 -4.12
CA ARG A 229 -6.89 4.34 -3.12
C ARG A 229 -5.96 3.15 -2.92
N ASN A 230 -5.27 2.69 -3.98
CA ASN A 230 -4.27 1.64 -3.85
C ASN A 230 -3.06 2.10 -3.02
N ILE A 231 -2.62 3.35 -3.18
CA ILE A 231 -1.55 3.93 -2.36
C ILE A 231 -1.96 3.96 -0.88
N GLU A 232 -3.15 4.45 -0.58
CA GLU A 232 -3.69 4.50 0.79
C GLU A 232 -3.82 3.12 1.42
N ASN A 233 -4.42 2.17 0.70
CA ASN A 233 -4.57 0.79 1.18
C ASN A 233 -3.22 0.14 1.48
N ARG A 234 -2.22 0.36 0.61
CA ARG A 234 -0.86 -0.18 0.78
C ARG A 234 -0.15 0.45 1.98
N ALA A 235 -0.26 1.77 2.16
CA ALA A 235 0.29 2.46 3.32
C ALA A 235 -0.31 1.92 4.63
N ALA A 236 -1.64 1.74 4.66
CA ALA A 236 -2.34 1.20 5.82
C ALA A 236 -1.87 -0.22 6.20
N LEU A 237 -1.54 -1.09 5.22
CA LEU A 237 -1.05 -2.44 5.51
C LEU A 237 0.24 -2.48 6.32
N VAL A 238 1.10 -1.47 6.17
CA VAL A 238 2.40 -1.39 6.87
C VAL A 238 2.38 -0.46 8.08
N GLY A 239 1.18 0.01 8.46
CA GLY A 239 0.99 0.96 9.55
C GLY A 239 1.61 2.32 9.25
N ALA A 240 1.60 2.74 7.98
CA ALA A 240 2.07 4.04 7.56
C ALA A 240 0.93 5.01 7.29
N ASP A 241 1.14 6.26 7.69
CA ASP A 241 0.27 7.37 7.34
C ASP A 241 0.66 7.88 5.95
N VAL A 242 -0.33 8.24 5.14
CA VAL A 242 -0.12 8.84 3.83
C VAL A 242 -0.91 10.13 3.70
N ILE A 243 -0.28 11.15 3.13
CA ILE A 243 -0.88 12.43 2.80
C ILE A 243 -0.68 12.63 1.30
N ILE A 244 -1.79 12.82 0.58
CA ILE A 244 -1.79 13.12 -0.85
C ILE A 244 -2.31 14.54 -1.02
N ALA A 245 -1.43 15.45 -1.40
CA ALA A 245 -1.75 16.85 -1.64
C ALA A 245 -1.63 17.17 -3.13
N SER A 246 -2.71 17.61 -3.75
CA SER A 246 -2.69 18.05 -5.14
C SER A 246 -3.63 19.22 -5.36
N SER A 247 -3.28 20.08 -6.31
CA SER A 247 -4.14 21.15 -6.78
C SER A 247 -3.93 21.38 -8.27
N PRO A 248 -4.97 21.76 -9.04
CA PRO A 248 -4.82 22.04 -10.46
C PRO A 248 -3.72 23.07 -10.72
N GLY A 249 -2.77 22.73 -11.59
CA GLY A 249 -1.61 23.53 -11.97
C GLY A 249 -0.45 23.55 -10.97
N LYS A 250 -0.52 22.76 -9.88
CA LYS A 250 0.51 22.72 -8.82
C LYS A 250 1.13 21.34 -8.61
N GLY A 251 0.90 20.40 -9.53
CA GLY A 251 1.40 19.05 -9.38
C GLY A 251 0.71 18.22 -8.30
N CYS A 252 1.38 17.15 -7.87
CA CYS A 252 0.93 16.27 -6.81
C CYS A 252 2.10 15.92 -5.89
N GLN A 253 1.83 15.89 -4.59
CA GLN A 253 2.76 15.47 -3.56
C GLN A 253 2.15 14.31 -2.78
N ILE A 254 2.92 13.22 -2.67
CA ILE A 254 2.61 12.05 -1.86
C ILE A 254 3.67 11.97 -0.77
N LYS A 255 3.24 12.07 0.49
CA LYS A 255 4.08 11.91 1.65
C LYS A 255 3.62 10.71 2.46
N LEU A 256 4.50 9.72 2.62
CA LEU A 256 4.28 8.57 3.47
C LEU A 256 5.21 8.64 4.68
N SER A 257 4.69 8.34 5.87
CA SER A 257 5.48 8.36 7.11
C SER A 257 5.09 7.24 8.06
N PHE A 258 6.07 6.61 8.69
CA PHE A 258 5.81 5.65 9.78
C PHE A 258 6.97 5.59 10.77
N ASN A 259 6.66 5.12 11.98
CA ASN A 259 7.68 4.82 12.97
C ASN A 259 8.22 3.39 12.73
N PRO A 260 9.53 3.23 12.44
CA PRO A 260 10.11 1.93 12.13
C PRO A 260 10.05 0.95 13.32
N LEU A 261 10.06 1.47 14.56
CA LEU A 261 10.10 0.67 15.80
C LEU A 261 8.74 0.10 16.21
N VAL A 262 7.63 0.67 15.74
CA VAL A 262 6.27 0.26 16.12
C VAL A 262 5.88 -1.11 15.55
N GLN A 263 6.57 -1.62 14.52
CA GLN A 263 6.22 -2.90 13.90
C GLN A 263 6.63 -4.14 14.71
N GLN A 264 7.50 -4.01 15.73
CA GLN A 264 7.82 -5.17 16.58
C GLN A 264 6.64 -5.62 17.46
N ILE A 265 5.59 -4.81 17.59
CA ILE A 265 4.44 -5.12 18.47
C ILE A 265 3.34 -5.92 17.74
N TYR A 266 3.16 -5.74 16.44
CA TYR A 266 2.06 -6.37 15.69
C TYR A 266 2.35 -7.79 15.18
N ALA A 267 3.63 -8.21 15.13
CA ALA A 267 4.01 -9.57 14.71
C ALA A 267 4.03 -10.61 15.86
N LYS A 268 3.73 -10.21 17.11
CA LYS A 268 3.87 -11.08 18.31
C LYS A 268 2.68 -11.10 19.29
N GLY A 269 1.46 -10.83 18.84
CA GLY A 269 0.23 -11.19 19.58
C GLY A 269 -0.80 -11.69 18.58
N THR A 270 -1.27 -12.94 18.58
CA THR A 270 -1.82 -13.68 19.71
C THR A 270 -1.67 -15.20 19.51
N HIS A 271 -0.75 -15.83 20.23
CA HIS A 271 -0.87 -17.25 20.60
C HIS A 271 -0.18 -17.47 21.96
N SER A 272 -0.86 -17.09 23.03
CA SER A 272 -0.61 -17.67 24.35
C SER A 272 -1.92 -17.70 25.15
N ASN A 273 -2.61 -18.83 25.10
CA ASN A 273 -3.16 -19.53 26.26
C ASN A 273 -4.17 -20.60 25.82
N SER A 274 -3.76 -21.87 25.92
CA SER A 274 -4.54 -22.90 26.60
C SER A 274 -3.76 -24.22 26.56
N LEU A 275 -2.92 -24.49 27.56
CA LEU A 275 -2.58 -25.83 28.03
C LEU A 275 -2.01 -25.72 29.45
N SER A 276 -2.92 -25.73 30.43
CA SER A 276 -2.77 -26.31 31.77
C SER A 276 -4.12 -26.17 32.47
#